data_AF-A0A0J6YRU1-F1
#
_entry.id   AF-A0A0J6YRU1-F1
#
_cell.length_a   1.000
_cell.length_b   1.000
_cell.length_c   1.000
_cell.angle_alpha   90.00
_cell.angle_beta   90.00
_cell.angle_gamma   90.00
#
_symmetry.space_group_name_H-M   'P 1'
#
loop_
_entity.id
_entity.type
_entity.pdbx_description
1 polymer ?
#
loop_
_entity_poly.entity_id
_entity_poly.type
_entity_poly.pdbx_seq_one_letter_code
_entity_poly.pdbx_strand_id
1 'polypeptide(L)'
;MELDDVRPAEVIFKKRLFASEFSDIFLTVVRGQRYVMKVARPLIRIRSSWYLTNNKVIASRTRPTTIYEPDRELDIHILKSTAYRRLKERGICEQGIIPRFFGTMDKFDPGPCQPYLHAFANDEYPPSAIFLEYIPNLEMLDLNNYTQARMNKFLEGIREIHKALVEHGDPKPRNMLIVKGDRERVVWIDFNRANTYDEHRITDRASFFGRGRRNS
;
A
#
# COMPACT_ATOMS: atom_id res chain seq x y z
N MET A 1 -9.19 17.95 -3.01
CA MET A 1 -8.04 18.59 -3.69
C MET A 1 -7.10 17.48 -4.07
N GLU A 2 -6.92 17.25 -5.37
CA GLU A 2 -5.88 16.36 -5.88
C GLU A 2 -4.50 17.01 -5.76
N LEU A 3 -3.47 16.19 -5.59
CA LEU A 3 -2.07 16.60 -5.55
C LEU A 3 -1.39 16.15 -6.83
N ASP A 4 -1.68 16.87 -7.91
CA ASP A 4 -1.00 16.73 -9.19
C ASP A 4 0.23 17.64 -9.26
N ASP A 5 1.28 17.13 -9.92
CA ASP A 5 2.54 17.84 -10.20
C ASP A 5 3.19 18.50 -8.98
N VAL A 6 3.15 17.84 -7.82
CA VAL A 6 3.81 18.34 -6.62
C VAL A 6 5.32 18.32 -6.84
N ARG A 7 5.98 19.46 -6.66
CA ARG A 7 7.45 19.53 -6.68
C ARG A 7 8.02 19.24 -5.29
N PRO A 8 9.20 18.61 -5.18
CA PRO A 8 9.86 18.35 -3.90
C PRO A 8 9.95 19.59 -2.99
N ALA A 9 10.27 20.75 -3.56
CA ALA A 9 10.37 22.02 -2.83
C ALA A 9 9.03 22.55 -2.26
N GLU A 10 7.88 22.05 -2.70
CA GLU A 10 6.57 22.40 -2.15
C GLU A 10 6.24 21.62 -0.87
N VAL A 11 7.01 20.57 -0.56
CA VAL A 11 6.75 19.67 0.56
C VAL A 11 7.40 20.21 1.83
N ILE A 12 6.57 20.62 2.79
CA ILE A 12 7.02 21.04 4.10
C ILE A 12 6.91 19.85 5.06
N PHE A 13 8.04 19.26 5.44
CA PHE A 13 8.08 18.16 6.41
C PHE A 13 7.82 18.69 7.83
N LYS A 14 6.93 18.02 8.57
CA LYS A 14 6.61 18.37 9.96
C LYS A 14 7.13 17.37 10.97
N LYS A 15 6.96 16.07 10.69
CA LYS A 15 7.38 15.00 11.60
C LYS A 15 7.61 13.71 10.82
N ARG A 16 8.67 12.97 11.14
CA ARG A 16 8.81 11.57 10.72
C ARG A 16 7.96 10.69 11.64
N LEU A 17 6.98 10.00 11.06
CA LEU A 17 6.05 9.14 11.77
C LEU A 17 6.60 7.71 11.91
N PHE A 18 7.29 7.24 10.88
CA PHE A 18 7.87 5.90 10.81
C PHE A 18 9.04 5.88 9.84
N ALA A 19 10.00 4.98 10.05
CA ALA A 19 11.11 4.73 9.15
C ALA A 19 11.39 3.23 9.11
N SER A 20 11.75 2.73 7.93
CA SER A 20 12.23 1.36 7.73
C SER A 20 13.31 1.34 6.66
N GLU A 21 13.90 0.17 6.46
CA GLU A 21 14.85 -0.08 5.38
C GLU A 21 14.27 0.24 3.99
N PHE A 22 12.96 0.10 3.80
CA PHE A 22 12.33 0.24 2.47
C PHE A 22 11.49 1.50 2.31
N SER A 23 11.11 2.17 3.40
CA SER A 23 10.26 3.36 3.31
C SER A 23 10.30 4.23 4.56
N ASP A 24 10.17 5.53 4.36
CA ASP A 24 9.95 6.49 5.43
C ASP A 24 8.55 7.11 5.29
N ILE A 25 7.89 7.34 6.42
CA ILE A 25 6.56 7.94 6.49
C ILE A 25 6.66 9.25 7.25
N PHE A 26 6.15 10.32 6.66
CA PHE A 26 6.19 11.66 7.20
C PHE A 26 4.79 12.26 7.28
N LEU A 27 4.58 13.09 8.30
CA LEU A 27 3.56 14.12 8.28
C LEU A 27 4.14 15.33 7.53
N THR A 28 3.47 15.75 6.46
CA THR A 28 3.89 16.87 5.61
C THR A 28 2.75 17.87 5.46
N VAL A 29 3.11 19.08 5.04
CA VAL A 29 2.19 20.11 4.57
C VAL A 29 2.53 20.42 3.12
N VAL A 30 1.52 20.35 2.25
CA VAL A 30 1.63 20.69 0.82
C VAL A 30 0.47 21.62 0.51
N ARG A 31 0.74 22.77 -0.14
CA ARG A 31 -0.30 23.76 -0.53
C ARG A 31 -1.25 24.13 0.64
N GLY A 32 -0.70 24.24 1.86
CA GLY A 32 -1.44 24.63 3.07
C GLY A 32 -2.19 23.50 3.81
N GLN A 33 -2.25 22.29 3.26
CA GLN A 33 -2.98 21.16 3.84
C GLN A 33 -2.03 20.06 4.35
N ARG A 34 -2.43 19.36 5.42
CA ARG A 34 -1.66 18.24 6.02
C ARG A 34 -1.91 16.92 5.30
N TYR A 35 -0.83 16.18 5.06
CA TYR A 35 -0.84 14.86 4.43
C TYR A 35 0.11 13.89 5.13
N VAL A 36 -0.17 12.60 4.99
CA VAL A 36 0.82 11.55 5.22
C VAL A 36 1.53 11.28 3.91
N MET A 37 2.83 11.58 3.86
CA MET A 37 3.70 11.25 2.74
C MET A 37 4.43 9.95 3.06
N LYS A 38 4.23 8.90 2.26
CA LYS A 38 5.03 7.67 2.34
C LYS A 38 6.02 7.66 1.19
N VAL A 39 7.30 7.78 1.51
CA VAL A 39 8.43 7.75 0.57
C VAL A 39 8.97 6.34 0.55
N ALA A 40 8.98 5.71 -0.63
CA ALA A 40 9.45 4.35 -0.83
C ALA A 40 10.79 4.37 -1.59
N ARG A 41 11.71 3.51 -1.16
CA ARG A 41 12.87 3.14 -1.97
C ARG A 41 12.39 2.24 -3.10
N PRO A 42 12.82 2.45 -4.35
CA PRO A 42 12.64 1.47 -5.40
C PRO A 42 13.34 0.16 -4.98
N LEU A 43 12.62 -0.96 -5.05
CA LEU A 43 13.25 -2.26 -4.83
C LEU A 43 14.24 -2.51 -5.97
N ILE A 44 15.49 -2.79 -5.60
CA ILE A 44 16.50 -3.29 -6.53
C ILE A 44 15.87 -4.48 -7.26
N ARG A 45 15.74 -4.38 -8.59
CA ARG A 45 15.63 -5.56 -9.44
C ARG A 45 16.83 -6.41 -9.07
N ILE A 46 16.63 -7.44 -8.26
CA ILE A 46 17.54 -8.56 -8.29
C ILE A 46 17.43 -9.03 -9.74
N ARG A 47 18.40 -8.63 -10.56
CA ARG A 47 18.73 -9.34 -11.79
C ARG A 47 18.72 -10.80 -11.36
N SER A 48 17.75 -11.56 -11.89
CA SER A 48 17.83 -12.99 -12.16
C SER A 48 19.27 -13.55 -12.03
N SER A 49 19.71 -13.80 -10.80
CA SER A 49 21.08 -14.25 -10.53
C SER A 49 21.19 -14.80 -9.12
N TRP A 50 20.39 -15.83 -8.85
CA TRP A 50 20.79 -16.97 -8.01
C TRP A 50 20.06 -18.24 -8.50
N TYR A 51 20.09 -18.53 -9.81
CA TYR A 51 19.94 -19.89 -10.39
C TYR A 51 20.46 -19.96 -11.85
N LEU A 52 21.49 -19.20 -12.20
CA LEU A 52 22.29 -19.46 -13.41
C LEU A 52 23.70 -19.87 -12.99
N THR A 53 23.79 -21.00 -12.29
CA THR A 53 25.04 -21.77 -12.21
C THR A 53 24.77 -23.13 -12.85
N ASN A 54 25.24 -23.25 -14.10
CA ASN A 54 25.58 -24.49 -14.78
C ASN A 54 24.58 -25.66 -14.66
N ASN A 55 23.63 -25.71 -15.60
CA ASN A 55 23.10 -26.96 -16.20
C ASN A 55 22.90 -28.18 -15.27
N LYS A 56 22.34 -27.97 -14.08
CA LYS A 56 21.77 -29.04 -13.25
C LYS A 56 20.61 -28.47 -12.44
N VAL A 57 19.40 -28.88 -12.80
CA VAL A 57 18.20 -28.67 -11.99
C VAL A 57 18.37 -29.49 -10.72
N ILE A 58 18.73 -28.84 -9.61
CA ILE A 58 18.67 -29.46 -8.30
C ILE A 58 17.36 -29.03 -7.67
N ALA A 59 16.35 -29.90 -7.75
CA ALA A 59 15.10 -29.75 -7.03
C ALA A 59 15.38 -29.87 -5.52
N SER A 60 15.35 -28.76 -4.78
CA SER A 60 15.29 -28.81 -3.33
C SER A 60 13.88 -29.26 -2.90
N ARG A 61 13.84 -30.32 -2.08
CA ARG A 61 12.62 -31.04 -1.64
C ARG A 61 11.86 -30.31 -0.52
N THR A 62 11.62 -29.01 -0.68
CA THR A 62 10.79 -28.23 0.25
C THR A 62 10.05 -27.19 -0.57
N ARG A 63 8.81 -27.52 -0.95
CA ARG A 63 7.96 -26.69 -1.83
C ARG A 63 7.76 -25.27 -1.26
N PRO A 64 8.12 -24.20 -1.99
CA PRO A 64 7.30 -23.00 -2.05
C PRO A 64 6.52 -23.08 -3.36
N THR A 65 5.20 -23.27 -3.27
CA THR A 65 4.31 -23.04 -4.41
C THR A 65 4.24 -21.53 -4.66
N THR A 66 5.30 -20.95 -5.19
CA THR A 66 5.27 -19.67 -5.91
C THR A 66 5.33 -20.02 -7.37
N ILE A 67 4.15 -20.13 -7.99
CA ILE A 67 4.03 -20.02 -9.44
C ILE A 67 4.59 -18.63 -9.77
N TYR A 68 5.77 -18.58 -10.38
CA TYR A 68 6.29 -17.35 -10.96
C TYR A 68 5.34 -16.96 -12.09
N GLU A 69 4.53 -15.92 -11.88
CA GLU A 69 3.83 -15.24 -12.96
C GLU A 69 4.77 -14.17 -13.51
N PRO A 70 5.40 -14.38 -14.68
CA PRO A 70 6.44 -13.50 -15.22
C PRO A 70 5.96 -12.06 -15.51
N ASP A 71 4.65 -11.82 -15.51
CA ASP A 71 4.03 -10.51 -15.78
C ASP A 71 3.66 -9.73 -14.51
N ARG A 72 4.02 -10.22 -13.31
CA ARG A 72 3.66 -9.54 -12.06
C ARG A 72 4.56 -8.32 -11.85
N GLU A 73 3.95 -7.13 -11.78
CA GLU A 73 4.63 -5.92 -11.34
C GLU A 73 5.21 -6.12 -9.93
N LEU A 74 6.49 -5.78 -9.75
CA LEU A 74 7.22 -5.97 -8.48
C LEU A 74 7.64 -4.64 -7.86
N ASP A 75 7.49 -3.52 -8.58
CA ASP A 75 7.69 -2.21 -8.01
C ASP A 75 6.58 -1.91 -6.99
N ILE A 76 6.98 -1.87 -5.72
CA ILE A 76 6.07 -1.62 -4.59
C ILE A 76 5.31 -0.30 -4.72
N HIS A 77 5.92 0.72 -5.34
CA HIS A 77 5.30 2.01 -5.55
C HIS A 77 4.22 1.90 -6.64
N ILE A 78 4.49 1.18 -7.73
CA ILE A 78 3.51 0.95 -8.79
C ILE A 78 2.34 0.12 -8.25
N LEU A 79 2.60 -0.98 -7.54
CA LEU A 79 1.57 -1.82 -6.94
C LEU A 79 0.66 -1.01 -6.00
N LYS A 80 1.27 -0.28 -5.06
CA LYS A 80 0.54 0.53 -4.09
C LYS A 80 -0.25 1.64 -4.74
N SER A 81 0.37 2.43 -5.62
CA SER A 81 -0.30 3.56 -6.27
C SER A 81 -1.45 3.08 -7.15
N THR A 82 -1.29 1.95 -7.86
CA THR A 82 -2.34 1.35 -8.67
C THR A 82 -3.53 0.89 -7.84
N ALA A 83 -3.26 0.23 -6.70
CA ALA A 83 -4.32 -0.17 -5.78
C ALA A 83 -5.09 1.05 -5.23
N TYR A 84 -4.40 2.09 -4.77
CA TYR A 84 -5.05 3.29 -4.25
C TYR A 84 -5.85 4.06 -5.33
N ARG A 85 -5.34 4.15 -6.57
CA ARG A 85 -6.10 4.74 -7.69
C ARG A 85 -7.39 3.97 -7.95
N ARG A 86 -7.32 2.64 -8.06
CA ARG A 86 -8.51 1.79 -8.27
C ARG A 86 -9.53 1.93 -7.14
N LEU A 87 -9.06 1.89 -5.89
CA LEU A 87 -9.93 2.02 -4.72
C LEU A 87 -10.62 3.38 -4.66
N LYS A 88 -9.90 4.44 -5.06
CA LYS A 88 -10.45 5.78 -5.18
C LYS A 88 -11.49 5.89 -6.30
N GLU A 89 -11.20 5.37 -7.49
CA GLU A 89 -12.14 5.35 -8.62
C GLU A 89 -13.45 4.62 -8.26
N ARG A 90 -13.36 3.59 -7.42
CA ARG A 90 -14.52 2.82 -6.92
C ARG A 90 -15.15 3.42 -5.66
N GLY A 91 -14.71 4.60 -5.20
CA GLY A 91 -15.29 5.34 -4.08
C GLY A 91 -15.04 4.73 -2.69
N ILE A 92 -14.02 3.87 -2.55
CA ILE A 92 -13.71 3.20 -1.27
C ILE A 92 -13.05 4.17 -0.28
N CYS A 93 -12.29 5.16 -0.78
CA CYS A 93 -11.68 6.21 0.02
C CYS A 93 -12.73 7.02 0.80
N GLU A 94 -13.85 7.36 0.16
CA GLU A 94 -14.93 8.18 0.70
C GLU A 94 -15.72 7.48 1.81
N GLN A 95 -15.72 6.14 1.80
CA GLN A 95 -16.36 5.32 2.84
C GLN A 95 -15.54 5.25 4.14
N GLY A 96 -14.33 5.80 4.15
CA GLY A 96 -13.44 5.78 5.32
C GLY A 96 -12.81 4.42 5.63
N ILE A 97 -12.99 3.42 4.74
CA ILE A 97 -12.43 2.07 4.85
C ILE A 97 -10.91 2.08 4.68
N ILE A 98 -10.40 2.99 3.84
CA ILE A 98 -8.98 3.25 3.62
C ILE A 98 -8.73 4.76 3.73
N PRO A 99 -7.48 5.21 3.96
CA PRO A 99 -7.16 6.63 3.90
C PRO A 99 -7.43 7.19 2.50
N ARG A 100 -7.94 8.43 2.42
CA ARG A 100 -8.10 9.09 1.11
C ARG A 100 -6.74 9.22 0.42
N PHE A 101 -6.70 8.90 -0.86
CA PHE A 101 -5.53 9.00 -1.72
C PHE A 101 -5.54 10.32 -2.51
N PHE A 102 -4.45 11.09 -2.44
CA PHE A 102 -4.37 12.42 -3.04
C PHE A 102 -3.48 12.52 -4.26
N GLY A 103 -2.55 11.58 -4.46
CA GLY A 103 -1.64 11.63 -5.61
C GLY A 103 -0.31 10.94 -5.34
N THR A 104 0.55 10.95 -6.34
CA THR A 104 1.91 10.42 -6.29
C THR A 104 2.94 11.48 -6.64
N MET A 105 4.19 11.21 -6.26
CA MET A 105 5.37 11.92 -6.75
C MET A 105 6.38 10.84 -7.15
N ASP A 106 6.56 10.66 -8.45
CA ASP A 106 7.31 9.53 -8.98
C ASP A 106 8.76 9.92 -9.25
N LYS A 107 9.71 9.07 -8.81
CA LYS A 107 11.15 9.16 -9.15
C LYS A 107 11.73 10.59 -9.02
N PHE A 108 11.47 11.23 -7.90
CA PHE A 108 11.83 12.64 -7.69
C PHE A 108 13.22 12.80 -7.08
N ASP A 109 13.83 13.97 -7.30
CA ASP A 109 15.10 14.33 -6.66
C ASP A 109 14.89 14.61 -5.16
N PRO A 110 15.53 13.86 -4.23
CA PRO A 110 15.42 14.09 -2.80
C PRO A 110 16.28 15.28 -2.30
N GLY A 111 17.12 15.89 -3.15
CA GLY A 111 18.01 17.00 -2.81
C GLY A 111 17.30 18.23 -2.21
N PRO A 112 16.17 18.71 -2.76
CA PRO A 112 15.42 19.82 -2.17
C PRO A 112 14.73 19.48 -0.83
N CYS A 113 14.62 18.19 -0.47
CA CYS A 113 13.94 17.71 0.73
C CYS A 113 14.89 17.47 1.91
N GLN A 114 16.13 17.96 1.84
CA GLN A 114 17.10 17.82 2.94
C GLN A 114 16.70 18.67 4.16
N PRO A 115 16.97 18.20 5.40
CA PRO A 115 17.69 16.97 5.75
C PRO A 115 16.80 15.71 5.83
N TYR A 116 15.49 15.82 5.57
CA TYR A 116 14.52 14.75 5.84
C TYR A 116 14.72 13.51 4.98
N LEU A 117 15.12 13.70 3.72
CA LEU A 117 15.37 12.60 2.78
C LEU A 117 16.86 12.33 2.53
N HIS A 118 17.75 12.66 3.48
CA HIS A 118 19.20 12.39 3.35
C HIS A 118 19.49 10.90 3.09
N ALA A 119 18.71 10.00 3.70
CA ALA A 119 18.88 8.56 3.57
C ALA A 119 18.50 8.01 2.18
N PHE A 120 17.99 8.86 1.27
CA PHE A 120 17.66 8.53 -0.11
C PHE A 120 18.59 9.21 -1.12
N ALA A 121 19.43 10.17 -0.67
CA ALA A 121 20.24 11.00 -1.56
C ALA A 121 21.32 10.23 -2.32
N ASN A 122 21.77 9.09 -1.76
CA ASN A 122 22.82 8.25 -2.34
C ASN A 122 22.28 6.91 -2.87
N ASP A 123 20.95 6.73 -2.92
CA ASP A 123 20.35 5.53 -3.50
C ASP A 123 20.58 5.53 -5.01
N GLU A 124 20.85 4.35 -5.60
CA GLU A 124 21.10 4.19 -7.04
C GLU A 124 19.92 4.71 -7.90
N TYR A 125 18.70 4.61 -7.36
CA TYR A 125 17.48 5.00 -8.04
C TYR A 125 16.69 5.98 -7.16
N PRO A 126 16.06 7.00 -7.79
CA PRO A 126 15.32 8.02 -7.05
C PRO A 126 14.08 7.45 -6.35
N PRO A 127 13.73 7.96 -5.16
CA PRO A 127 12.56 7.53 -4.43
C PRO A 127 11.26 7.95 -5.14
N SER A 128 10.18 7.28 -4.79
CA SER A 128 8.82 7.70 -5.15
C SER A 128 7.96 7.82 -3.91
N ALA A 129 6.89 8.62 -3.96
CA ALA A 129 6.04 8.87 -2.83
C ALA A 129 4.56 8.86 -3.18
N ILE A 130 3.74 8.52 -2.19
CA ILE A 130 2.29 8.72 -2.24
C ILE A 130 1.85 9.68 -1.13
N PHE A 131 0.77 10.40 -1.40
CA PHE A 131 0.13 11.29 -0.43
C PHE A 131 -1.22 10.73 0.01
N LEU A 132 -1.38 10.54 1.32
CA LEU A 132 -2.55 9.98 1.96
C LEU A 132 -3.14 10.94 2.99
N GLU A 133 -4.40 10.70 3.36
CA GLU A 133 -5.08 11.35 4.48
C GLU A 133 -4.30 11.19 5.78
N TYR A 134 -4.12 12.30 6.48
CA TYR A 134 -3.69 12.28 7.87
C TYR A 134 -4.90 12.05 8.79
N ILE A 135 -4.97 10.86 9.37
CA ILE A 135 -5.99 10.49 10.34
C ILE A 135 -5.36 10.57 11.75
N PRO A 136 -5.82 11.47 12.63
CA PRO A 136 -5.30 11.56 13.99
C PRO A 136 -5.70 10.35 14.82
N ASN A 137 -4.91 10.05 15.86
CA ASN A 137 -5.21 9.02 16.87
C ASN A 137 -5.40 7.60 16.31
N LEU A 138 -4.69 7.25 15.23
CA LEU A 138 -4.65 5.88 14.73
C LEU A 138 -3.90 4.97 15.72
N GLU A 139 -4.51 3.83 16.03
CA GLU A 139 -3.91 2.75 16.83
C GLU A 139 -4.01 1.43 16.06
N MET A 140 -2.99 0.59 16.19
CA MET A 140 -3.01 -0.76 15.62
C MET A 140 -4.02 -1.62 16.37
N LEU A 141 -4.76 -2.47 15.64
CA LEU A 141 -5.60 -3.48 16.27
C LEU A 141 -4.75 -4.45 17.10
N ASP A 142 -5.11 -4.61 18.37
CA ASP A 142 -4.49 -5.54 19.30
C ASP A 142 -5.56 -6.24 20.16
N LEU A 143 -5.14 -7.07 21.12
CA LEU A 143 -6.06 -7.80 22.00
C LEU A 143 -6.80 -6.90 22.99
N ASN A 144 -6.25 -5.74 23.36
CA ASN A 144 -6.84 -4.82 24.34
C ASN A 144 -7.93 -3.96 23.71
N ASN A 145 -7.80 -3.65 22.42
CA ASN A 145 -8.73 -2.80 21.68
C ASN A 145 -9.61 -3.59 20.71
N TYR A 146 -9.52 -4.92 20.71
CA TYR A 146 -10.37 -5.81 19.95
C TYR A 146 -11.84 -5.72 20.39
N THR A 147 -12.76 -5.63 19.42
CA THR A 147 -14.19 -5.86 19.64
C THR A 147 -14.80 -6.58 18.44
N GLN A 148 -15.88 -7.34 18.65
CA GLN A 148 -16.60 -8.01 17.56
C GLN A 148 -17.10 -7.00 16.50
N ALA A 149 -17.58 -5.83 16.95
CA ALA A 149 -18.06 -4.78 16.05
C ALA A 149 -16.94 -4.27 15.12
N ARG A 150 -15.74 -4.01 15.65
CA ARG A 150 -14.57 -3.60 14.85
C ARG A 150 -14.17 -4.68 13.85
N MET A 151 -14.17 -5.94 14.26
CA MET A 151 -13.88 -7.04 13.36
C MET A 151 -14.89 -7.19 12.24
N ASN A 152 -16.19 -7.04 12.54
CA ASN A 152 -17.22 -7.03 11.52
C ASN A 152 -16.98 -5.89 10.52
N LYS A 153 -16.58 -4.71 10.98
CA LYS A 153 -16.20 -3.58 10.10
C LYS A 153 -14.95 -3.86 9.26
N PHE A 154 -13.93 -4.52 9.81
CA PHE A 154 -12.79 -4.95 9.00
C PHE A 154 -13.19 -5.97 7.92
N LEU A 155 -14.08 -6.91 8.25
CA LEU A 155 -14.62 -7.90 7.31
C LEU A 155 -15.50 -7.25 6.22
N GLU A 156 -16.30 -6.25 6.58
CA GLU A 156 -17.03 -5.42 5.61
C GLU A 156 -16.04 -4.68 4.70
N GLY A 157 -15.05 -4.01 5.30
CA GLY A 157 -14.05 -3.24 4.57
C GLY A 157 -13.26 -4.07 3.55
N ILE A 158 -12.79 -5.27 3.93
CA ILE A 158 -12.06 -6.13 3.01
C ILE A 158 -12.95 -6.66 1.87
N ARG A 159 -14.24 -6.87 2.11
CA ARG A 159 -15.21 -7.24 1.06
C ARG A 159 -15.40 -6.11 0.07
N GLU A 160 -15.51 -4.87 0.53
CA GLU A 160 -15.62 -3.70 -0.37
C GLU A 160 -14.33 -3.49 -1.18
N ILE A 161 -13.16 -3.69 -0.57
CA ILE A 161 -11.87 -3.70 -1.26
C ILE A 161 -11.85 -4.75 -2.38
N HIS A 162 -12.33 -5.97 -2.09
CA HIS A 162 -12.41 -7.03 -3.09
C HIS A 162 -13.43 -6.72 -4.21
N LYS A 163 -14.58 -6.12 -3.89
CA LYS A 163 -15.56 -5.66 -4.89
C LYS A 163 -14.98 -4.59 -5.82
N ALA A 164 -14.03 -3.80 -5.33
CA ALA A 164 -13.27 -2.85 -6.13
C ALA A 164 -12.17 -3.51 -7.00
N LEU A 165 -12.15 -4.84 -7.08
CA LEU A 165 -11.17 -5.64 -7.84
C LEU A 165 -9.73 -5.46 -7.33
N VAL A 166 -9.57 -5.23 -6.03
CA VAL A 166 -8.27 -5.16 -5.36
C VAL A 166 -8.20 -6.24 -4.30
N GLU A 167 -7.16 -7.06 -4.34
CA GLU A 167 -6.79 -7.95 -3.24
C GLU A 167 -5.68 -7.28 -2.42
N HIS A 168 -5.81 -7.23 -1.10
CA HIS A 168 -4.81 -6.54 -0.25
C HIS A 168 -3.46 -7.28 -0.20
N GLY A 169 -3.45 -8.62 -0.20
CA GLY A 169 -2.24 -9.45 -0.18
C GLY A 169 -1.44 -9.50 1.14
N ASP A 170 -1.86 -8.79 2.19
CA ASP A 170 -1.22 -8.81 3.52
C ASP A 170 -2.19 -8.39 4.66
N PRO A 171 -3.33 -9.09 4.87
CA PRO A 171 -4.33 -8.72 5.87
C PRO A 171 -3.89 -9.12 7.29
N LYS A 172 -2.84 -8.48 7.79
CA LYS A 172 -2.28 -8.70 9.14
C LYS A 172 -2.66 -7.54 10.07
N PRO A 173 -2.71 -7.74 11.40
CA PRO A 173 -3.12 -6.70 12.35
C PRO A 173 -2.38 -5.36 12.23
N ARG A 174 -1.10 -5.36 11.84
CA ARG A 174 -0.33 -4.13 11.58
C ARG A 174 -0.92 -3.21 10.49
N ASN A 175 -1.73 -3.78 9.59
CA ASN A 175 -2.37 -3.09 8.48
C ASN A 175 -3.86 -2.80 8.78
N MET A 176 -4.31 -3.14 9.99
CA MET A 176 -5.67 -2.97 10.49
C MET A 176 -5.64 -1.94 11.60
N LEU A 177 -6.01 -0.71 11.28
CA LEU A 177 -5.96 0.40 12.23
C LEU A 177 -7.36 0.77 12.71
N ILE A 178 -7.43 1.28 13.93
CA ILE A 178 -8.61 1.85 14.55
C ILE A 178 -8.36 3.32 14.86
N VAL A 179 -9.41 4.13 14.94
CA VAL A 179 -9.29 5.51 15.40
C VAL A 179 -9.66 5.57 16.88
N LYS A 180 -8.72 5.90 17.76
CA LYS A 180 -9.00 6.03 19.20
C LYS A 180 -10.03 7.14 19.43
N GLY A 181 -11.04 6.83 20.25
CA GLY A 181 -12.18 7.72 20.52
C GLY A 181 -13.34 7.52 19.56
N ASP A 182 -13.12 6.86 18.41
CA ASP A 182 -14.17 6.41 17.51
C ASP A 182 -14.34 4.89 17.69
N ARG A 183 -15.54 4.47 18.11
CA ARG A 183 -15.79 3.05 18.40
C ARG A 183 -15.89 2.20 17.14
N GLU A 184 -16.18 2.81 15.99
CA GLU A 184 -16.58 2.09 14.78
C GLU A 184 -15.68 2.35 13.57
N ARG A 185 -14.91 3.45 13.55
CA ARG A 185 -13.98 3.72 12.45
C ARG A 185 -12.77 2.79 12.49
N VAL A 186 -12.71 1.93 11.48
CA VAL A 186 -11.58 1.06 11.16
C VAL A 186 -10.99 1.45 9.80
N VAL A 187 -9.69 1.25 9.63
CA VAL A 187 -8.96 1.68 8.44
C VAL A 187 -7.97 0.60 8.01
N TRP A 188 -8.08 0.17 6.76
CA TRP A 188 -7.10 -0.70 6.10
C TRP A 188 -5.98 0.14 5.47
N ILE A 189 -4.73 -0.25 5.70
CA ILE A 189 -3.55 0.44 5.16
C ILE A 189 -2.56 -0.54 4.52
N ASP A 190 -1.61 0.00 3.77
CA ASP A 190 -0.44 -0.72 3.24
C ASP A 190 -0.72 -1.77 2.14
N PHE A 191 -1.17 -1.28 0.99
CA PHE A 191 -1.39 -2.05 -0.24
C PHE A 191 -0.11 -2.38 -1.02
N ASN A 192 1.04 -2.54 -0.35
CA ASN A 192 2.33 -2.83 -1.00
C ASN A 192 2.41 -4.23 -1.61
N ARG A 193 1.52 -5.15 -1.23
CA ARG A 193 1.43 -6.52 -1.77
C ARG A 193 0.12 -6.74 -2.54
N ALA A 194 -0.58 -5.66 -2.86
CA ALA A 194 -1.88 -5.74 -3.46
C ALA A 194 -1.80 -6.26 -4.90
N ASN A 195 -2.82 -7.01 -5.30
CA ASN A 195 -3.06 -7.35 -6.70
C ASN A 195 -4.29 -6.57 -7.16
N THR A 196 -4.22 -5.94 -8.33
CA THR A 196 -5.37 -5.26 -8.95
C THR A 196 -5.78 -6.06 -10.17
N TYR A 197 -7.06 -6.39 -10.29
CA TYR A 197 -7.59 -7.20 -11.37
C TYR A 197 -8.35 -6.34 -12.37
N ASP A 198 -8.23 -6.68 -13.64
CA ASP A 198 -9.05 -6.10 -14.69
C ASP A 198 -10.38 -6.84 -14.80
N GLU A 199 -11.47 -6.08 -14.92
CA GLU A 199 -12.84 -6.59 -15.00
C GLU A 199 -13.01 -7.61 -16.15
N HIS A 200 -12.25 -7.43 -17.24
CA HIS A 200 -12.27 -8.30 -18.43
C HIS A 200 -11.32 -9.52 -18.36
N ARG A 201 -10.46 -9.62 -17.34
CA ARG A 201 -9.48 -10.72 -17.18
C ARG A 201 -9.84 -11.69 -16.05
N ILE A 202 -11.06 -11.60 -15.53
CA ILE A 202 -11.59 -12.51 -14.51
C ILE A 202 -11.77 -13.90 -15.16
N THR A 203 -10.74 -14.73 -15.10
CA THR A 203 -10.87 -16.18 -15.34
C THR A 203 -11.60 -16.83 -14.18
N ASP A 204 -12.07 -18.07 -14.33
CA ASP A 204 -12.91 -18.78 -13.35
C ASP A 204 -12.34 -18.87 -11.92
N ARG A 205 -11.04 -18.64 -11.75
CA ARG A 205 -10.41 -18.53 -10.43
C ARG A 205 -10.78 -17.24 -9.69
N ALA A 206 -11.05 -16.16 -10.43
CA ALA A 206 -11.51 -14.87 -9.92
C ALA A 206 -13.06 -14.82 -9.78
N SER A 207 -13.81 -15.64 -10.53
CA SER A 207 -15.28 -15.72 -10.41
C SER A 207 -15.75 -16.36 -9.09
N PHE A 208 -14.90 -17.18 -8.45
CA PHE A 208 -15.16 -17.71 -7.10
C PHE A 208 -15.14 -16.62 -6.02
N PHE A 209 -14.40 -15.53 -6.22
CA PHE A 209 -14.29 -14.42 -5.26
C PHE A 209 -15.45 -13.44 -5.34
N GLY A 210 -16.09 -13.29 -6.51
CA GLY A 210 -17.24 -12.39 -6.71
C GLY A 210 -18.57 -12.96 -6.19
N ARG A 211 -18.66 -14.26 -5.94
CA ARG A 211 -19.86 -14.90 -5.37
C ARG A 211 -19.61 -15.27 -3.92
N GLY A 212 -19.91 -14.34 -3.02
CA GLY A 212 -20.20 -14.70 -1.63
C GLY A 212 -21.18 -15.86 -1.63
N ARG A 213 -20.83 -16.96 -0.93
CA ARG A 213 -21.69 -18.13 -0.78
C ARG A 213 -23.08 -17.66 -0.36
N ARG A 214 -24.05 -17.73 -1.28
CA ARG A 214 -25.46 -17.76 -0.92
C ARG A 214 -25.66 -19.13 -0.29
N ASN A 215 -25.70 -19.17 1.03
CA ASN A 215 -26.18 -20.37 1.72
C ASN A 215 -27.69 -20.43 1.50
N SER A 216 -28.13 -21.43 0.75
CA SER A 216 -29.42 -22.10 0.92
C SER A 216 -29.42 -22.86 2.24
#